data_AF-A0A067BDH7-F1
#
_entry.id   AF-A0A067BDH7-F1
#
_cell.length_a   1.000
_cell.length_b   1.000
_cell.length_c   1.000
_cell.angle_alpha   90.00
_cell.angle_beta   90.00
_cell.angle_gamma   90.00
#
_symmetry.space_group_name_H-M   'P 1'
#
loop_
_entity.id
_entity.type
_entity.pdbx_description
1 polymer ?
#
loop_
_entity_poly.entity_id
_entity_poly.type
_entity_poly.pdbx_seq_one_letter_code
_entity_poly.pdbx_strand_id
1 'polypeptide(L)'
;MKSDFLGATIAIAAAIGSNLGVNVQKRSHMQEDERPKHLQRPYTKRPVWWLGMFLVVFGSLGDLFALGFAPQTLVASLGGGSTIVANVLIARF
;
A
#
# COMPACT_ATOMS: atom_id res chain seq x y z
N MET A 1 6.05 18.89 -17.53
CA MET A 1 4.82 19.43 -16.89
C MET A 1 3.68 18.41 -16.85
N LYS A 2 3.14 17.91 -17.99
CA LYS A 2 2.03 16.91 -17.95
C LYS A 2 2.48 15.51 -17.49
N SER A 3 3.70 15.11 -17.83
CA SER A 3 4.36 13.86 -17.41
C SER A 3 4.57 13.78 -15.90
N ASP A 4 4.97 14.89 -15.31
CA ASP A 4 5.41 14.94 -13.90
C ASP A 4 4.22 14.79 -12.95
N PHE A 5 3.06 15.33 -13.34
CA PHE A 5 1.79 15.16 -12.63
C PHE A 5 1.25 13.73 -12.72
N LEU A 6 1.47 13.07 -13.86
CA LEU A 6 1.10 11.68 -14.07
C LEU A 6 1.93 10.76 -13.16
N GLY A 7 3.25 10.98 -13.11
CA GLY A 7 4.16 10.24 -12.22
C GLY A 7 3.80 10.42 -10.74
N ALA A 8 3.50 11.65 -10.30
CA ALA A 8 3.10 11.92 -8.92
C ALA A 8 1.78 11.23 -8.54
N THR A 9 0.79 11.24 -9.43
CA THR A 9 -0.50 10.57 -9.19
C THR A 9 -0.32 9.05 -9.07
N ILE A 10 0.53 8.48 -9.92
CA ILE A 10 0.86 7.04 -9.89
C ILE A 10 1.59 6.67 -8.60
N ALA A 11 2.58 7.46 -8.16
CA ALA A 11 3.29 7.24 -6.89
C ALA A 11 2.33 7.28 -5.68
N ILE A 12 1.41 8.24 -5.66
CA ILE A 12 0.44 8.34 -4.56
C ILE A 12 -0.50 7.12 -4.54
N ALA A 13 -1.02 6.73 -5.69
CA ALA A 13 -1.88 5.55 -5.80
C ALA A 13 -1.13 4.27 -5.41
N ALA A 14 0.13 4.15 -5.82
CA ALA A 14 1.05 3.07 -5.48
C ALA A 14 1.31 2.99 -3.97
N ALA A 15 1.64 4.11 -3.33
CA ALA A 15 1.86 4.19 -1.89
C ALA A 15 0.61 3.80 -1.08
N ILE A 16 -0.59 4.26 -1.51
CA ILE A 16 -1.86 3.87 -0.89
C ILE A 16 -2.10 2.37 -1.06
N GLY A 17 -1.90 1.83 -2.26
CA GLY A 17 -2.04 0.40 -2.54
C GLY A 17 -1.10 -0.46 -1.70
N SER A 18 0.17 -0.08 -1.59
CA SER A 18 1.16 -0.75 -0.76
C SER A 18 0.79 -0.71 0.73
N ASN A 19 0.39 0.45 1.25
CA ASN A 19 -0.01 0.58 2.66
C ASN A 19 -1.27 -0.24 2.98
N LEU A 20 -2.25 -0.29 2.08
CA LEU A 20 -3.40 -1.17 2.19
C LEU A 20 -2.98 -2.64 2.20
N GLY A 21 -2.07 -3.03 1.30
CA GLY A 21 -1.54 -4.39 1.23
C GLY A 21 -0.85 -4.83 2.52
N VAL A 22 0.01 -3.98 3.11
CA VAL A 22 0.67 -4.25 4.40
C VAL A 22 -0.35 -4.34 5.54
N ASN A 23 -1.35 -3.45 5.57
CA ASN A 23 -2.40 -3.49 6.59
C ASN A 23 -3.28 -4.75 6.47
N VAL A 24 -3.56 -5.22 5.26
CA VAL A 24 -4.27 -6.49 5.01
C VAL A 24 -3.44 -7.68 5.48
N GLN A 25 -2.13 -7.68 5.22
CA GLN A 25 -1.23 -8.72 5.74
C GLN A 25 -1.16 -8.70 7.27
N LYS A 26 -1.10 -7.50 7.88
CA LYS A 26 -1.10 -7.31 9.34
C LYS A 26 -2.41 -7.80 9.98
N ARG A 27 -3.56 -7.50 9.37
CA ARG A 27 -4.87 -8.05 9.79
C ARG A 27 -4.89 -9.58 9.68
N SER A 28 -4.37 -10.15 8.61
CA SER A 28 -4.27 -11.60 8.43
C SER A 28 -3.41 -12.25 9.51
N HIS A 29 -2.31 -11.62 9.94
CA HIS A 29 -1.48 -12.10 11.05
C HIS A 29 -2.17 -11.96 12.40
N MET A 30 -2.72 -10.79 12.74
CA MET A 30 -3.45 -10.57 14.00
C MET A 30 -4.63 -11.53 14.16
N GLN A 31 -5.42 -11.73 13.10
CA GLN A 31 -6.58 -12.63 13.13
C GLN A 31 -6.20 -14.10 13.35
N GLU A 32 -4.98 -14.50 12.98
CA GLU A 32 -4.51 -15.87 13.29
C GLU A 32 -3.76 -15.94 14.62
N ASP A 33 -3.14 -14.86 15.08
CA ASP A 33 -2.53 -14.83 16.40
C ASP A 33 -3.58 -14.94 17.51
N GLU A 34 -4.78 -14.40 17.27
CA GLU A 34 -5.98 -14.63 18.10
C GLU A 34 -6.53 -16.06 18.02
N ARG A 35 -6.13 -16.86 17.02
CA ARG A 35 -6.58 -18.25 16.92
C ARG A 35 -5.74 -19.17 17.80
N PRO A 36 -6.35 -20.22 18.38
CA PRO A 36 -5.61 -21.23 19.11
C PRO A 36 -4.46 -21.82 18.28
N LYS A 37 -3.28 -22.02 18.87
CA LYS A 37 -2.04 -22.47 18.17
C LYS A 37 -2.23 -23.72 17.29
N HIS A 38 -3.18 -24.59 17.62
CA HIS A 38 -3.48 -25.80 16.86
C HIS A 38 -4.33 -25.56 15.59
N LEU A 39 -4.98 -24.40 15.47
CA LEU A 39 -5.78 -23.98 14.32
C LEU A 39 -5.03 -22.95 13.44
N GLN A 40 -3.86 -22.47 13.89
CA GLN A 40 -3.07 -21.48 13.17
C GLN A 40 -2.63 -22.00 11.80
N ARG A 41 -3.15 -21.39 10.75
CA ARG A 41 -2.81 -21.73 9.36
C ARG A 41 -1.51 -21.07 8.93
N PRO A 42 -0.60 -21.75 8.21
CA PRO A 42 0.59 -21.12 7.65
C PRO A 42 0.25 -19.94 6.72
N TYR A 43 1.10 -18.92 6.69
CA TYR A 43 0.90 -17.68 5.90
C TYR A 43 0.66 -17.97 4.41
N THR A 44 1.36 -18.97 3.87
CA THR A 44 1.24 -19.44 2.48
C THR A 44 -0.14 -20.01 2.13
N LYS A 45 -0.93 -20.46 3.12
CA LYS A 45 -2.31 -20.96 2.91
C LYS A 45 -3.39 -19.89 3.07
N ARG A 46 -3.02 -18.64 3.39
CA ARG A 46 -4.01 -17.56 3.63
C ARG A 46 -4.19 -16.74 2.34
N PRO A 47 -5.33 -16.87 1.63
CA PRO A 47 -5.55 -16.12 0.39
C PRO A 47 -5.57 -14.60 0.61
N VAL A 48 -6.03 -14.14 1.77
CA VAL A 48 -6.01 -12.72 2.17
C VAL A 48 -4.58 -12.20 2.31
N TRP A 49 -3.63 -13.03 2.76
CA TRP A 49 -2.21 -12.66 2.84
C TRP A 49 -1.60 -12.49 1.44
N TRP A 50 -1.91 -13.41 0.53
CA TRP A 50 -1.50 -13.29 -0.88
C TRP A 50 -2.07 -12.05 -1.56
N LEU A 51 -3.35 -11.72 -1.32
CA LEU A 51 -3.95 -10.49 -1.84
C LEU A 51 -3.19 -9.24 -1.36
N GLY A 52 -2.85 -9.19 -0.07
CA GLY A 52 -2.02 -8.12 0.49
C GLY A 52 -0.61 -8.08 -0.10
N MET A 53 0.00 -9.24 -0.38
CA MET A 53 1.31 -9.31 -1.06
C MET A 53 1.25 -8.81 -2.51
N PHE A 54 0.22 -9.17 -3.27
CA PHE A 54 0.03 -8.66 -4.62
C PHE A 54 -0.12 -7.14 -4.65
N LEU A 55 -0.90 -6.56 -3.71
CA LEU A 55 -1.06 -5.11 -3.57
C LEU A 55 0.28 -4.40 -3.26
N VAL A 56 1.10 -4.96 -2.38
CA VAL A 56 2.43 -4.41 -2.06
C VAL A 56 3.38 -4.48 -3.25
N VAL A 57 3.40 -5.60 -3.97
CA VAL A 57 4.26 -5.76 -5.16
C VAL A 57 3.84 -4.80 -6.27
N PHE A 58 2.53 -4.71 -6.55
CA PHE A 58 2.01 -3.76 -7.54
C PHE A 58 2.26 -2.30 -7.16
N GLY A 59 2.08 -1.93 -5.89
CA GLY A 59 2.41 -0.60 -5.42
C GLY A 59 3.91 -0.29 -5.57
N SER A 60 4.78 -1.23 -5.18
CA SER A 60 6.24 -1.06 -5.32
C SER A 60 6.68 -0.91 -6.79
N LEU A 61 6.04 -1.64 -7.70
CA LEU A 61 6.26 -1.46 -9.14
C LEU A 61 5.76 -0.10 -9.62
N GLY A 62 4.59 0.35 -9.16
CA GLY A 62 4.05 1.67 -9.47
C GLY A 62 4.97 2.81 -9.01
N ASP A 63 5.59 2.69 -7.85
CA ASP A 63 6.60 3.64 -7.36
C ASP A 63 7.85 3.67 -8.24
N LEU A 64 8.33 2.49 -8.69
CA LEU A 64 9.46 2.40 -9.63
C LEU A 64 9.13 3.05 -10.97
N PHE A 65 7.92 2.84 -11.49
CA PHE A 65 7.47 3.52 -12.71
C PHE A 65 7.37 5.03 -12.50
N ALA A 66 6.86 5.49 -11.36
CA ALA A 66 6.73 6.91 -11.06
C ALA A 66 8.08 7.64 -10.99
N LEU A 67 9.11 6.99 -10.42
CA LEU A 67 10.49 7.52 -10.40
C LEU A 67 11.07 7.70 -11.81
N GLY A 68 10.61 6.92 -12.80
CA GLY A 68 10.99 7.08 -14.20
C GLY A 68 10.37 8.30 -14.89
N PHE A 69 9.29 8.88 -14.33
CA PHE A 69 8.53 9.98 -14.95
C PHE A 69 8.59 11.31 -14.20
N ALA A 70 8.94 11.35 -12.90
CA ALA A 70 8.94 12.59 -12.11
C ALA A 70 10.08 12.67 -11.06
N PRO A 71 10.72 13.84 -10.87
CA PRO A 71 11.70 14.05 -9.81
C PRO A 71 11.06 13.99 -8.42
N GLN A 72 11.77 13.37 -7.47
CA GLN A 72 11.33 13.03 -6.12
C GLN A 72 10.80 14.23 -5.29
N THR A 73 11.24 15.45 -5.60
CA THR A 73 10.81 16.71 -4.97
C THR A 73 9.35 17.07 -5.24
N LEU A 74 8.81 16.73 -6.42
CA LEU A 74 7.41 17.00 -6.76
C LEU A 74 6.46 16.00 -6.08
N VAL A 75 6.91 14.75 -5.96
CA VAL A 75 6.22 13.65 -5.26
C VAL A 75 6.12 13.94 -3.76
N ALA A 76 7.17 14.51 -3.15
CA ALA A 76 7.15 14.90 -1.75
C ALA A 76 6.09 15.98 -1.43
N SER A 77 5.92 16.96 -2.33
CA SER A 77 4.98 18.08 -2.13
C SER A 77 3.52 17.67 -2.34
N LEU A 78 3.23 16.80 -3.32
CA LEU A 78 1.87 16.30 -3.58
C LEU A 78 1.50 15.11 -2.66
N GLY A 79 2.49 14.30 -2.27
CA GLY A 79 2.31 13.18 -1.35
C GLY A 79 1.88 13.61 0.05
N GLY A 80 2.29 14.79 0.52
CA GLY A 80 1.81 15.35 1.79
C GLY A 80 0.30 15.56 1.80
N GLY A 81 -0.28 16.07 0.71
CA GLY A 81 -1.73 16.32 0.60
C GLY A 81 -2.56 15.03 0.55
N SER A 82 -2.09 14.02 -0.19
CA SER A 82 -2.77 12.72 -0.26
C SER A 82 -2.63 11.90 1.03
N THR A 83 -1.52 12.05 1.75
CA THR A 83 -1.33 11.44 3.08
C THR A 83 -2.33 11.99 4.09
N ILE A 84 -2.64 13.29 4.05
CA ILE A 84 -3.67 13.88 4.92
C ILE A 84 -5.05 13.32 4.56
N VAL A 85 -5.40 13.24 3.27
CA VAL A 85 -6.69 12.68 2.83
C VAL A 85 -6.81 11.20 3.18
N ALA A 86 -5.73 10.42 3.02
CA ALA A 86 -5.69 9.01 3.40
C ALA A 86 -5.82 8.84 4.93
N ASN A 87 -5.13 9.66 5.73
CA ASN A 87 -5.28 9.64 7.19
C ASN A 87 -6.70 9.99 7.64
N VAL A 88 -7.35 10.97 7.01
CA VAL A 88 -8.72 11.36 7.36
C VAL A 88 -9.73 10.28 6.97
N LEU A 89 -9.55 9.63 5.82
CA LEU A 89 -10.41 8.51 5.40
C LEU A 89 -10.22 7.26 6.27
N ILE A 90 -8.98 6.99 6.71
CA ILE A 90 -8.67 5.85 7.60
C ILE A 90 -9.15 6.12 9.03
N ALA A 91 -9.07 7.35 9.54
CA ALA A 91 -9.59 7.68 10.88
C ALA A 91 -11.12 7.49 11.00
N ARG A 92 -11.83 7.39 9.87
CA ARG A 92 -13.27 7.16 9.83
C ARG A 92 -13.65 5.67 9.87
N PHE A 93 -12.69 4.74 9.81
CA PHE A 93 -12.90 3.28 9.77
C PHE A 93 -12.15 2.57 10.90
#